data_AF-A0A3E2YQA3-F1
#
_entry.id   AF-A0A3E2YQA3-F1
#
_cell.length_a   1.000
_cell.length_b   1.000
_cell.length_c   1.000
_cell.angle_alpha   90.00
_cell.angle_beta   90.00
_cell.angle_gamma   90.00
#
_symmetry.space_group_name_H-M   'P 1'
#
loop_
_entity.id
_entity.type
_entity.pdbx_description
1 polymer ?
#
loop_
_entity_poly.entity_id
_entity_poly.type
_entity_poly.pdbx_seq_one_letter_code
_entity_poly.pdbx_strand_id
1 'polypeptide(L)'
;MTAPQIIATIGHGSHHDDLVRAIVDAGADVLRYNAATMKTLDGTVERIVGARRALADRPTSPGPAAPRTAVPIMVDLPFPRRKQRLHTFRGAEHDVPGGKTFRFVCRPALQTGPDHVLVEVPTFDGVVTPGEVFVIGDGELAFRVTEVVDGDRFDAVALTKWYLSDGKSIHLARVPTRAVDAARYVAEVAAAFGGVRPEYLAFSFVSGARDMTRIRSLLAPYAAAAHPPANGPDVEAGWRPKLVAKIETSEAVRNIDEILDASDLVLFARGDLAIQAPYELLGIYQKHVVARARARDVPVIIATQVLETTMTRYVPNRSEVLDLTNLVLDGAWGVLLAKETSAPGNPVYPVTVAKRIIDQVVASGLPGKPS
;
A
#
# COMPACT_ATOMS: atom_id res chain seq x y z
N MET A 1 -22.48 -11.99 10.38
CA MET A 1 -21.43 -11.18 9.74
C MET A 1 -20.33 -12.14 9.30
N THR A 2 -19.87 -12.07 8.05
CA THR A 2 -18.72 -12.88 7.60
C THR A 2 -17.46 -12.32 8.24
N ALA A 3 -16.57 -13.18 8.74
CA ALA A 3 -15.32 -12.73 9.36
C ALA A 3 -14.43 -12.03 8.31
N PRO A 4 -13.91 -10.81 8.61
CA PRO A 4 -12.97 -10.14 7.72
C PRO A 4 -11.70 -10.96 7.51
N GLN A 5 -11.17 -10.89 6.29
CA GLN A 5 -9.91 -11.54 5.92
C GLN A 5 -8.72 -10.83 6.56
N ILE A 6 -7.70 -11.58 6.96
CA ILE A 6 -6.42 -11.06 7.44
C ILE A 6 -5.39 -11.17 6.31
N ILE A 7 -4.95 -10.04 5.78
CA ILE A 7 -3.91 -9.96 4.76
C ILE A 7 -2.58 -9.68 5.45
N ALA A 8 -1.63 -10.61 5.36
CA ALA A 8 -0.31 -10.48 5.98
C ALA A 8 0.75 -10.15 4.92
N THR A 9 1.50 -9.06 5.12
CA THR A 9 2.62 -8.73 4.23
C THR A 9 3.84 -9.58 4.56
N ILE A 10 4.38 -10.28 3.55
CA ILE A 10 5.64 -11.02 3.63
C ILE A 10 6.79 -10.12 3.17
N GLY A 11 7.78 -9.95 4.02
CA GLY A 11 8.92 -9.06 3.79
C GLY A 11 10.23 -9.58 4.35
N HIS A 12 11.18 -8.68 4.57
CA HIS A 12 12.52 -9.06 5.00
C HIS A 12 12.52 -9.81 6.34
N GLY A 13 11.63 -9.47 7.27
CA GLY A 13 11.53 -10.16 8.56
C GLY A 13 10.70 -11.45 8.57
N SER A 14 10.06 -11.82 7.46
CA SER A 14 9.03 -12.88 7.46
C SER A 14 9.03 -13.81 6.24
N HIS A 15 10.05 -13.72 5.39
CA HIS A 15 10.14 -14.49 4.15
C HIS A 15 10.65 -15.94 4.32
N HIS A 16 11.09 -16.33 5.52
CA HIS A 16 11.55 -17.70 5.77
C HIS A 16 10.38 -18.69 5.80
N ASP A 17 10.57 -19.88 5.23
CA ASP A 17 9.53 -20.91 5.04
C ASP A 17 8.74 -21.22 6.33
N ASP A 18 9.42 -21.37 7.47
CA ASP A 18 8.78 -21.64 8.77
C ASP A 18 7.92 -20.46 9.27
N LEU A 19 8.36 -19.22 9.03
CA LEU A 19 7.61 -18.03 9.40
C LEU A 19 6.38 -17.85 8.50
N VAL A 20 6.51 -18.13 7.20
CA VAL A 20 5.38 -18.11 6.27
C VAL A 20 4.31 -19.11 6.72
N ARG A 21 4.69 -20.34 7.06
CA ARG A 21 3.77 -21.35 7.62
C ARG A 21 3.11 -20.85 8.90
N ALA A 22 3.91 -20.37 9.85
CA ALA A 22 3.41 -19.89 11.13
C ALA A 22 2.46 -18.68 11.00
N ILE A 23 2.69 -17.78 10.04
CA ILE A 23 1.79 -16.66 9.73
C ILE A 23 0.44 -17.16 9.24
N VAL A 24 0.42 -18.16 8.36
CA VAL A 24 -0.83 -18.76 7.88
C VAL A 24 -1.53 -19.54 9.00
N ASP A 25 -0.77 -20.29 9.82
CA ASP A 25 -1.31 -21.03 10.97
C ASP A 25 -1.93 -20.10 12.02
N ALA A 26 -1.37 -18.90 12.20
CA ALA A 26 -1.92 -17.87 13.09
C ALA A 26 -3.23 -17.25 12.57
N GLY A 27 -3.60 -17.48 11.31
CA GLY A 27 -4.87 -17.06 10.74
C GLY A 27 -4.78 -16.08 9.57
N ALA A 28 -3.61 -15.92 8.93
CA ALA A 28 -3.53 -15.13 7.70
C ALA A 28 -4.32 -15.81 6.56
N ASP A 29 -5.16 -15.03 5.90
CA ASP A 29 -6.02 -15.47 4.78
C ASP A 29 -5.40 -15.21 3.42
N VAL A 30 -4.58 -14.17 3.30
CA VAL A 30 -3.91 -13.76 2.05
C VAL A 30 -2.49 -13.32 2.38
N LEU A 31 -1.52 -13.73 1.55
CA LEU A 31 -0.14 -13.23 1.65
C LEU A 31 0.09 -12.09 0.66
N ARG A 32 0.48 -10.93 1.17
CA ARG A 32 0.84 -9.75 0.36
C ARG A 32 2.35 -9.65 0.14
N TYR A 33 2.75 -9.37 -1.08
CA TYR A 33 4.13 -9.04 -1.46
C TYR A 33 4.17 -7.63 -2.01
N ASN A 34 4.92 -6.75 -1.37
CA ASN A 34 5.08 -5.36 -1.80
C ASN A 34 6.21 -5.24 -2.82
N ALA A 35 5.89 -5.11 -4.11
CA ALA A 35 6.89 -4.97 -5.16
C ALA A 35 7.68 -3.65 -5.08
N ALA A 36 7.21 -2.65 -4.33
CA ALA A 36 7.96 -1.41 -4.13
C ALA A 36 9.15 -1.58 -3.18
N THR A 37 9.11 -2.57 -2.26
CA THR A 37 10.22 -2.87 -1.34
C THR A 37 11.14 -3.97 -1.87
N MET A 38 10.67 -4.74 -2.85
CA MET A 38 11.44 -5.74 -3.58
C MET A 38 12.15 -5.02 -4.73
N LYS A 39 13.49 -4.96 -4.73
CA LYS A 39 14.25 -4.19 -5.73
C LYS A 39 13.90 -4.54 -7.19
N THR A 40 13.41 -5.76 -7.45
CA THR A 40 12.99 -6.26 -8.76
C THR A 40 11.69 -7.07 -8.66
N LEU A 41 10.96 -7.19 -9.78
CA LEU A 41 9.80 -8.08 -9.88
C LEU A 41 10.21 -9.54 -9.73
N ASP A 42 11.36 -9.95 -10.27
CA ASP A 42 11.89 -11.32 -10.15
C ASP A 42 12.12 -11.73 -8.69
N GLY A 43 12.68 -10.85 -7.87
CA GLY A 43 12.83 -11.13 -6.43
C GLY A 43 11.49 -11.26 -5.71
N THR A 44 10.43 -10.64 -6.24
CA THR A 44 9.06 -10.85 -5.74
C THR A 44 8.55 -12.25 -6.13
N VAL A 45 8.77 -12.65 -7.38
CA VAL A 45 8.42 -13.98 -7.91
C VAL A 45 9.09 -15.09 -7.12
N GLU A 46 10.39 -14.99 -6.88
CA GLU A 46 11.16 -15.97 -6.09
C GLU A 46 10.55 -16.21 -4.71
N ARG A 47 10.15 -15.13 -4.01
CA ARG A 47 9.53 -15.23 -2.69
C ARG A 47 8.13 -15.82 -2.73
N ILE A 48 7.36 -15.56 -3.79
CA ILE A 48 6.04 -16.18 -3.99
C ILE A 48 6.20 -17.69 -4.21
N VAL A 49 7.16 -18.10 -5.06
CA VAL A 49 7.47 -19.52 -5.30
C VAL A 49 7.90 -20.20 -4.00
N GLY A 50 8.83 -19.59 -3.26
CA GLY A 50 9.31 -20.09 -1.97
C GLY A 50 8.18 -20.28 -0.97
N ALA A 51 7.31 -19.28 -0.81
CA ALA A 51 6.16 -19.37 0.09
C ALA A 51 5.15 -20.45 -0.32
N ARG A 52 4.83 -20.57 -1.61
CA ARG A 52 3.94 -21.63 -2.09
C ARG A 52 4.52 -23.02 -1.84
N ARG A 53 5.82 -23.21 -2.07
CA ARG A 53 6.53 -24.45 -1.72
C ARG A 53 6.45 -24.72 -0.22
N ALA A 54 6.77 -23.73 0.61
CA ALA A 54 6.69 -23.84 2.07
C ALA A 54 5.30 -24.28 2.54
N LEU A 55 4.23 -23.72 1.94
CA LEU A 55 2.85 -24.04 2.28
C LEU A 55 2.39 -25.39 1.74
N ALA A 56 2.88 -25.84 0.58
CA ALA A 56 2.61 -27.17 0.05
C ALA A 56 3.19 -28.27 0.94
N ASP A 57 4.38 -28.03 1.49
CA ASP A 57 5.07 -28.95 2.40
C ASP A 57 4.57 -28.82 3.87
N ARG A 58 3.55 -27.98 4.12
CA ARG A 58 3.04 -27.76 5.49
C ARG A 58 2.29 -29.01 5.98
N PRO A 59 2.66 -29.59 7.13
CA PRO A 59 1.88 -30.67 7.74
C PRO A 59 0.47 -30.16 8.00
N THR A 60 -0.53 -30.75 7.34
CA THR A 60 -1.92 -30.39 7.60
C THR A 60 -2.30 -30.99 8.94
N SER A 61 -2.44 -30.17 9.99
CA SER A 61 -2.99 -30.67 11.25
C SER A 61 -4.37 -31.27 10.99
N PRO A 62 -4.70 -32.44 11.57
CA PRO A 62 -6.03 -33.04 11.50
C PRO A 62 -7.00 -32.26 12.42
N GLY A 63 -7.24 -31.00 12.09
CA GLY A 63 -8.29 -30.18 12.68
C GLY A 63 -9.61 -30.32 11.89
N PRO A 64 -10.75 -29.90 12.46
CA PRO A 64 -12.06 -30.04 11.83
C PRO A 64 -12.25 -29.19 10.55
N ALA A 65 -11.31 -28.30 10.23
CA ALA A 65 -11.29 -27.55 8.98
C ALA A 65 -10.35 -28.23 8.00
N ALA A 66 -10.87 -28.60 6.82
CA ALA A 66 -10.04 -29.09 5.72
C ALA A 66 -8.85 -28.14 5.48
N PRO A 67 -7.64 -28.65 5.21
CA PRO A 67 -6.51 -27.78 4.90
C PRO A 67 -6.86 -26.86 3.74
N ARG A 68 -6.70 -25.54 3.93
CA ARG A 68 -6.85 -24.56 2.84
C ARG A 68 -5.82 -24.91 1.78
N THR A 69 -6.28 -25.46 0.66
CA THR A 69 -5.45 -26.07 -0.38
C THR A 69 -4.64 -25.07 -1.19
N ALA A 70 -4.89 -23.75 -1.06
CA ALA A 70 -3.95 -22.70 -1.43
C ALA A 70 -4.29 -21.40 -0.69
N VAL A 71 -3.27 -20.72 -0.14
CA VAL A 71 -3.41 -19.36 0.42
C VAL A 71 -3.25 -18.36 -0.73
N PRO A 72 -4.25 -17.51 -1.02
CA PRO A 72 -4.15 -16.51 -2.07
C PRO A 72 -2.99 -15.54 -1.87
N ILE A 73 -2.42 -15.10 -2.98
CA ILE A 73 -1.30 -14.18 -3.09
C ILE A 73 -1.79 -12.85 -3.65
N MET A 74 -1.39 -11.77 -2.99
CA MET A 74 -1.57 -10.40 -3.46
C MET A 74 -0.23 -9.78 -3.77
N VAL A 75 -0.07 -9.23 -4.97
CA VAL A 75 1.10 -8.42 -5.33
C VAL A 75 0.71 -6.95 -5.34
N ASP A 76 1.37 -6.14 -4.53
CA ASP A 76 1.18 -4.69 -4.46
C ASP A 76 2.21 -3.98 -5.35
N LEU A 77 1.71 -3.28 -6.36
CA LEU A 77 2.48 -2.70 -7.46
C LEU A 77 2.51 -1.16 -7.36
N PRO A 78 3.69 -0.53 -7.46
CA PRO A 78 3.85 0.93 -7.48
C PRO A 78 3.45 1.55 -8.86
N PHE A 79 2.20 1.34 -9.27
CA PHE A 79 1.63 1.66 -10.58
C PHE A 79 0.09 1.77 -10.44
N PRO A 80 -0.67 2.62 -11.17
CA PRO A 80 -0.37 3.42 -12.37
C PRO A 80 0.52 4.64 -12.20
N ARG A 81 0.65 5.12 -10.96
CA ARG A 81 1.36 6.37 -10.68
C ARG A 81 2.32 6.20 -9.51
N ARG A 82 3.25 7.14 -9.36
CA ARG A 82 4.24 7.13 -8.27
C ARG A 82 4.35 8.49 -7.60
N LYS A 83 4.74 8.47 -6.32
CA LYS A 83 5.08 9.66 -5.52
C LYS A 83 6.21 10.44 -6.20
N GLN A 84 6.16 11.76 -6.08
CA GLN A 84 7.32 12.61 -6.39
C GLN A 84 8.41 12.36 -5.36
N ARG A 85 9.67 12.52 -5.75
CA ARG A 85 10.83 12.22 -4.91
C ARG A 85 11.87 13.32 -4.96
N LEU A 86 12.71 13.33 -3.94
CA LEU A 86 13.94 14.09 -3.93
C LEU A 86 15.00 13.36 -4.75
N HIS A 87 15.93 14.12 -5.34
CA HIS A 87 17.12 13.56 -5.95
C HIS A 87 18.13 13.05 -4.91
N THR A 88 19.16 12.37 -5.39
CA THR A 88 20.30 11.92 -4.58
C THR A 88 21.13 13.09 -4.08
N PHE A 89 21.34 13.19 -2.76
CA PHE A 89 22.28 14.11 -2.14
C PHE A 89 23.66 13.47 -2.01
N ARG A 90 24.74 14.26 -1.91
CA ARG A 90 26.05 13.75 -1.49
C ARG A 90 26.07 13.65 0.05
N GLY A 91 25.91 12.44 0.58
CA GLY A 91 25.92 12.17 2.03
C GLY A 91 24.77 11.25 2.46
N ALA A 92 24.81 10.70 3.68
CA ALA A 92 23.80 9.75 4.17
C ALA A 92 22.52 10.45 4.66
N GLU A 93 22.65 11.48 5.50
CA GLU A 93 21.53 12.21 6.10
C GLU A 93 21.93 13.68 6.36
N HIS A 94 20.99 14.60 6.21
CA HIS A 94 21.15 16.03 6.49
C HIS A 94 20.22 16.43 7.65
N ASP A 95 20.77 17.03 8.71
CA ASP A 95 19.95 17.55 9.82
C ASP A 95 19.11 18.73 9.35
N VAL A 96 17.82 18.68 9.66
CA VAL A 96 16.85 19.74 9.37
C VAL A 96 16.37 20.31 10.71
N PRO A 97 16.98 21.40 11.19
CA PRO A 97 16.48 22.12 12.34
C PRO A 97 15.12 22.76 12.03
N GLY A 98 14.19 22.68 12.98
CA GLY A 98 12.94 23.45 12.90
C GLY A 98 13.24 24.96 12.85
N GLY A 99 12.49 25.69 12.03
CA GLY A 99 12.65 27.12 11.79
C GLY A 99 13.73 27.50 10.77
N LYS A 100 14.54 26.55 10.29
CA LYS A 100 15.54 26.81 9.25
C LYS A 100 14.87 26.89 7.87
N THR A 101 15.29 27.86 7.06
CA THR A 101 14.85 28.00 5.66
C THR A 101 15.69 27.13 4.74
N PHE A 102 15.02 26.45 3.81
CA PHE A 102 15.63 25.66 2.75
C PHE A 102 15.10 26.16 1.41
N ARG A 103 15.96 26.06 0.38
CA ARG A 103 15.58 26.36 -1.00
C ARG A 103 15.32 25.06 -1.75
N PHE A 104 14.13 24.92 -2.30
CA PHE A 104 13.76 23.79 -3.14
C PHE A 104 13.97 24.16 -4.60
N VAL A 105 14.64 23.29 -5.34
CA VAL A 105 14.97 23.51 -6.76
C VAL A 105 14.56 22.29 -7.58
N CYS A 106 14.15 22.48 -8.84
CA CYS A 106 13.81 21.36 -9.73
C CYS A 106 14.77 21.19 -10.92
N ARG A 107 15.90 21.93 -10.91
CA ARG A 107 16.99 21.81 -11.88
C ARG A 107 18.31 21.50 -11.15
N PRO A 108 19.06 20.45 -11.56
CA PRO A 108 20.36 20.15 -10.95
C PRO A 108 21.35 21.32 -10.97
N ALA A 109 21.36 22.11 -12.05
CA ALA A 109 22.24 23.28 -12.18
C ALA A 109 21.97 24.40 -11.15
N LEU A 110 20.80 24.39 -10.50
CA LEU A 110 20.40 25.39 -9.50
C LEU A 110 20.70 24.94 -8.05
N GLN A 111 21.21 23.72 -7.87
CA GLN A 111 21.61 23.21 -6.55
C GLN A 111 23.03 23.69 -6.20
N THR A 112 23.14 24.95 -5.79
CA THR A 112 24.43 25.63 -5.56
C THR A 112 24.82 25.75 -4.08
N GLY A 113 23.93 25.43 -3.15
CA GLY A 113 24.15 25.62 -1.71
C GLY A 113 23.82 24.38 -0.86
N PRO A 114 24.33 24.31 0.38
CA PRO A 114 24.11 23.18 1.29
C PRO A 114 22.64 23.04 1.74
N ASP A 115 21.89 24.13 1.70
CA ASP A 115 20.47 24.17 2.09
C ASP A 115 19.54 24.10 0.86
N HIS A 116 20.09 23.69 -0.30
CA HIS A 116 19.31 23.48 -1.53
C HIS A 116 18.88 22.02 -1.65
N VAL A 117 17.57 21.81 -1.76
CA VAL A 117 16.93 20.50 -1.89
C VAL A 117 16.45 20.31 -3.32
N LEU A 118 17.03 19.33 -4.03
CA LEU A 118 16.67 19.05 -5.42
C LEU A 118 15.48 18.08 -5.48
N VAL A 119 14.43 18.49 -6.19
CA VAL A 119 13.14 17.80 -6.32
C VAL A 119 12.94 17.31 -7.75
N GLU A 120 12.48 16.07 -7.92
CA GLU A 120 12.21 15.46 -9.22
C GLU A 120 10.83 15.91 -9.75
N VAL A 121 10.70 17.18 -10.15
CA VAL A 121 9.50 17.73 -10.82
C VAL A 121 9.89 18.57 -12.03
N PRO A 122 9.02 18.70 -13.05
CA PRO A 122 9.36 19.48 -14.24
C PRO A 122 9.36 21.00 -13.97
N THR A 123 8.55 21.48 -13.02
CA THR A 123 8.40 22.90 -12.66
C THR A 123 7.62 23.02 -11.34
N PHE A 124 7.74 24.17 -10.67
CA PHE A 124 6.94 24.60 -9.52
C PHE A 124 5.82 25.60 -9.88
N ASP A 125 5.70 26.02 -11.14
CA ASP A 125 4.65 26.94 -11.57
C ASP A 125 3.26 26.36 -11.36
N GLY A 126 2.42 27.06 -10.59
CA GLY A 126 1.08 26.59 -10.22
C GLY A 126 1.05 25.38 -9.29
N VAL A 127 2.22 24.91 -8.83
CA VAL A 127 2.38 23.73 -7.99
C VAL A 127 2.40 24.07 -6.51
N VAL A 128 3.10 25.14 -6.14
CA VAL A 128 3.25 25.60 -4.75
C VAL A 128 2.70 27.00 -4.61
N THR A 129 2.11 27.29 -3.46
CA THR A 129 1.64 28.64 -3.11
C THR A 129 2.28 29.09 -1.78
N PRO A 130 2.69 30.37 -1.62
CA PRO A 130 3.13 30.87 -0.32
C PRO A 130 2.11 30.58 0.79
N GLY A 131 2.62 30.15 1.96
CA GLY A 131 1.81 29.72 3.10
C GLY A 131 1.39 28.25 3.08
N GLU A 132 1.48 27.57 1.94
CA GLU A 132 1.16 26.14 1.82
C GLU A 132 2.12 25.29 2.66
N VAL A 133 1.57 24.26 3.33
CA VAL A 133 2.36 23.27 4.06
C VAL A 133 2.48 22.01 3.22
N PHE A 134 3.70 21.51 3.08
CA PHE A 134 4.00 20.25 2.42
C PHE A 134 4.87 19.37 3.30
N VAL A 135 4.92 18.08 2.97
CA VAL A 135 5.67 17.10 3.77
C VAL A 135 6.64 16.28 2.91
N ILE A 136 7.70 15.82 3.56
CA ILE A 136 8.72 14.92 3.00
C ILE A 136 8.76 13.66 3.84
N GLY A 137 8.94 12.51 3.18
CA GLY A 137 8.91 11.19 3.79
C GLY A 137 7.50 10.70 4.04
N ASP A 138 7.28 10.13 5.23
CA ASP A 138 6.01 9.62 5.72
C ASP A 138 5.31 10.64 6.66
N GLY A 139 5.73 11.91 6.61
CA GLY A 139 5.18 13.02 7.41
C GLY A 139 6.10 13.52 8.52
N GLU A 140 7.32 12.98 8.65
CA GLU A 140 8.26 13.39 9.70
C GLU A 140 8.81 14.80 9.47
N LEU A 141 9.00 15.17 8.21
CA LEU A 141 9.43 16.51 7.78
C LEU A 141 8.25 17.29 7.22
N ALA A 142 7.92 18.40 7.85
CA ALA A 142 6.95 19.36 7.35
C ALA A 142 7.62 20.71 7.08
N PHE A 143 7.24 21.36 5.99
CA PHE A 143 7.74 22.66 5.56
C PHE A 143 6.58 23.58 5.22
N ARG A 144 6.74 24.88 5.46
CA ARG A 144 5.81 25.91 4.99
C ARG A 144 6.50 26.74 3.90
N VAL A 145 5.89 26.81 2.73
CA VAL A 145 6.35 27.67 1.63
C VAL A 145 6.35 29.12 2.11
N THR A 146 7.49 29.79 2.03
CA THR A 146 7.62 31.21 2.38
C THR A 146 7.55 32.09 1.14
N GLU A 147 8.18 31.67 0.05
CA GLU A 147 8.29 32.45 -1.19
C GLU A 147 8.41 31.52 -2.39
N VAL A 148 7.75 31.87 -3.50
CA VAL A 148 7.99 31.26 -4.81
C VAL A 148 8.89 32.20 -5.59
N VAL A 149 10.15 31.81 -5.80
CA VAL A 149 11.17 32.66 -6.41
C VAL A 149 10.94 32.73 -7.93
N ASP A 150 10.70 31.58 -8.55
CA ASP A 150 10.35 31.41 -9.96
C ASP A 150 9.80 29.99 -10.21
N GLY A 151 9.54 29.65 -11.47
CA GLY A 151 9.03 28.34 -11.86
C GLY A 151 9.97 27.16 -11.61
N ASP A 152 11.24 27.38 -11.24
CA ASP A 152 12.20 26.33 -10.93
C ASP A 152 12.66 26.34 -9.45
N ARG A 153 12.26 27.35 -8.66
CA ARG A 153 12.73 27.56 -7.28
C ARG A 153 11.66 28.11 -6.33
N PHE A 154 11.61 27.58 -5.11
CA PHE A 154 10.86 28.18 -4.00
C PHE A 154 11.60 28.01 -2.68
N ASP A 155 11.33 28.88 -1.72
CA ASP A 155 11.88 28.81 -0.37
C ASP A 155 10.80 28.35 0.61
N ALA A 156 11.20 27.55 1.59
CA ALA A 156 10.31 27.07 2.63
C ALA A 156 11.02 26.93 3.97
N VAL A 157 10.28 27.20 5.05
CA VAL A 157 10.76 27.06 6.42
C VAL A 157 10.37 25.70 6.99
N ALA A 158 11.32 24.99 7.59
CA ALA A 158 11.06 23.74 8.28
C ALA A 158 10.15 23.97 9.50
N LEU A 159 9.05 23.24 9.60
CA LEU A 159 8.14 23.27 10.76
C LEU A 159 8.51 22.23 11.81
N THR A 160 9.12 21.12 11.39
CA THR A 160 9.57 20.04 12.27
C THR A 160 11.08 19.90 12.21
N LYS A 161 11.65 19.33 13.29
CA LYS A 161 13.05 18.90 13.31
C LYS A 161 13.12 17.42 12.93
N TRP A 162 13.92 17.07 11.93
CA TRP A 162 14.19 15.68 11.56
C TRP A 162 15.44 15.55 10.68
N TYR A 163 15.69 14.34 10.16
CA TYR A 163 16.74 14.08 9.18
C TYR A 163 16.16 13.96 7.77
N LEU A 164 16.81 14.63 6.81
CA LEU A 164 16.52 14.54 5.40
C LEU A 164 17.51 13.58 4.73
N SER A 165 17.01 12.52 4.09
CA SER A 165 17.81 11.58 3.30
C SER A 165 17.38 11.59 1.84
N ASP A 166 18.22 11.01 0.98
CA ASP A 166 17.98 10.97 -0.45
C ASP A 166 16.80 10.08 -0.85
N GLY A 167 16.24 10.35 -2.03
CA GLY A 167 15.16 9.55 -2.60
C GLY A 167 13.85 9.55 -1.81
N LYS A 168 13.77 10.27 -0.67
CA LYS A 168 12.54 10.45 0.12
C LYS A 168 11.44 11.02 -0.77
N SER A 169 10.20 10.57 -0.53
CA SER A 169 9.05 11.15 -1.22
C SER A 169 8.80 12.58 -0.76
N ILE A 170 8.36 13.43 -1.67
CA ILE A 170 7.87 14.78 -1.38
C ILE A 170 6.42 14.88 -1.83
N HIS A 171 5.60 15.53 -1.04
CA HIS A 171 4.16 15.59 -1.22
C HIS A 171 3.73 17.05 -1.33
N LEU A 172 3.59 17.53 -2.56
CA LEU A 172 3.11 18.87 -2.90
C LEU A 172 1.66 18.76 -3.35
N ALA A 173 0.74 19.53 -2.78
CA ALA A 173 -0.70 19.27 -2.90
C ALA A 173 -1.22 19.30 -4.34
N ARG A 174 -0.56 20.08 -5.21
CA ARG A 174 -0.96 20.29 -6.61
C ARG A 174 -0.12 19.51 -7.62
N VAL A 175 0.86 18.72 -7.19
CA VAL A 175 1.57 17.82 -8.11
C VAL A 175 0.84 16.49 -8.16
N PRO A 176 0.23 16.11 -9.30
CA PRO A 176 -0.31 14.78 -9.43
C PRO A 176 0.82 13.75 -9.34
N THR A 177 0.48 12.56 -8.84
CA THR A 177 1.41 11.44 -8.91
C THR A 177 1.81 11.18 -10.37
N ARG A 178 3.10 10.91 -10.57
CA ARG A 178 3.70 10.83 -11.91
C ARG A 178 3.15 9.63 -12.65
N ALA A 179 2.62 9.85 -13.85
CA ALA A 179 2.18 8.77 -14.71
C ALA A 179 3.36 7.85 -15.07
N VAL A 180 3.15 6.55 -14.93
CA VAL A 180 4.05 5.52 -15.43
C VAL A 180 3.57 5.12 -16.82
N ASP A 181 4.50 4.68 -17.69
CA ASP A 181 4.10 4.03 -18.95
C ASP A 181 3.36 2.72 -18.63
N ALA A 182 2.03 2.81 -18.70
CA ALA A 182 1.14 1.73 -18.35
C ALA A 182 1.30 0.51 -19.24
N ALA A 183 1.54 0.70 -20.54
CA ALA A 183 1.67 -0.42 -21.46
C ALA A 183 2.96 -1.21 -21.15
N ARG A 184 4.07 -0.49 -21.01
CA ARG A 184 5.36 -1.10 -20.65
C ARG A 184 5.28 -1.82 -19.30
N TYR A 185 4.79 -1.14 -18.26
CA TYR A 185 4.79 -1.71 -16.91
C TYR A 185 3.86 -2.92 -16.79
N VAL A 186 2.68 -2.90 -17.43
CA VAL A 186 1.78 -4.06 -17.46
C VAL A 186 2.42 -5.24 -18.19
N ALA A 187 3.16 -5.00 -19.28
CA ALA A 187 3.90 -6.06 -19.96
C ALA A 187 4.99 -6.69 -19.07
N GLU A 188 5.73 -5.87 -18.32
CA GLU A 188 6.73 -6.35 -17.34
C GLU A 188 6.07 -7.17 -16.21
N VAL A 189 4.94 -6.71 -15.67
CA VAL A 189 4.14 -7.45 -14.68
C VAL A 189 3.64 -8.77 -15.24
N ALA A 190 3.12 -8.76 -16.47
CA ALA A 190 2.62 -9.96 -17.12
C ALA A 190 3.72 -11.01 -17.35
N ALA A 191 4.89 -10.57 -17.81
CA ALA A 191 6.05 -11.42 -18.01
C ALA A 191 6.57 -12.02 -16.68
N ALA A 192 6.69 -11.21 -15.64
CA ALA A 192 7.19 -11.66 -14.35
C ALA A 192 6.22 -12.61 -13.64
N PHE A 193 4.93 -12.26 -13.58
CA PHE A 193 3.97 -12.98 -12.75
C PHE A 193 3.14 -14.02 -13.51
N GLY A 194 3.22 -14.11 -14.83
CA GLY A 194 2.44 -15.07 -15.62
C GLY A 194 2.67 -16.55 -15.24
N GLY A 195 3.88 -16.90 -14.79
CA GLY A 195 4.22 -18.24 -14.32
C GLY A 195 3.78 -18.52 -12.87
N VAL A 196 3.67 -17.49 -12.03
CA VAL A 196 3.27 -17.63 -10.62
C VAL A 196 1.81 -17.25 -10.37
N ARG A 197 1.12 -16.62 -11.31
CA ARG A 197 -0.33 -16.37 -11.31
C ARG A 197 -0.89 -15.97 -9.93
N PRO A 198 -0.48 -14.83 -9.35
CA PRO A 198 -1.09 -14.36 -8.09
C PRO A 198 -2.56 -14.03 -8.30
N GLU A 199 -3.36 -14.24 -7.25
CA GLU A 199 -4.81 -14.10 -7.27
C GLU A 199 -5.24 -12.62 -7.28
N TYR A 200 -4.43 -11.74 -6.69
CA TYR A 200 -4.70 -10.30 -6.62
C TYR A 200 -3.52 -9.48 -7.11
N LEU A 201 -3.80 -8.44 -7.91
CA LEU A 201 -2.86 -7.37 -8.23
C LEU A 201 -3.41 -6.05 -7.69
N ALA A 202 -2.68 -5.43 -6.76
CA ALA A 202 -3.03 -4.13 -6.19
C ALA A 202 -2.22 -3.00 -6.81
N PHE A 203 -2.90 -1.90 -7.13
CA PHE A 203 -2.35 -0.79 -7.91
C PHE A 203 -2.37 0.51 -7.10
N SER A 204 -1.19 1.08 -6.90
CA SER A 204 -0.98 2.34 -6.17
C SER A 204 -1.41 3.57 -6.96
N PHE A 205 -1.96 4.55 -6.22
CA PHE A 205 -2.32 5.88 -6.67
C PHE A 205 -3.29 5.88 -7.85
N VAL A 206 -4.29 5.00 -7.78
CA VAL A 206 -5.41 5.00 -8.72
C VAL A 206 -6.19 6.31 -8.53
N SER A 207 -6.39 7.04 -9.63
CA SER A 207 -7.04 8.35 -9.62
C SER A 207 -8.50 8.30 -10.07
N GLY A 208 -8.90 7.27 -10.82
CA GLY A 208 -10.26 7.15 -11.37
C GLY A 208 -10.48 5.85 -12.13
N ALA A 209 -11.68 5.67 -12.66
CA ALA A 209 -12.08 4.47 -13.41
C ALA A 209 -11.17 4.18 -14.61
N ARG A 210 -10.74 5.25 -15.31
CA ARG A 210 -9.89 5.15 -16.50
C ARG A 210 -8.59 4.39 -16.24
N ASP A 211 -7.99 4.56 -15.07
CA ASP A 211 -6.79 3.83 -14.68
C ASP A 211 -7.08 2.32 -14.64
N MET A 212 -8.13 1.92 -13.91
CA MET A 212 -8.50 0.51 -13.74
C MET A 212 -8.94 -0.14 -15.06
N THR A 213 -9.76 0.54 -15.85
CA THR A 213 -10.19 0.05 -17.18
C THR A 213 -8.99 -0.13 -18.12
N ARG A 214 -8.04 0.82 -18.09
CA ARG A 214 -6.81 0.72 -18.91
C ARG A 214 -5.96 -0.47 -18.49
N ILE A 215 -5.75 -0.66 -17.19
CA ILE A 215 -4.98 -1.79 -16.65
C ILE A 215 -5.61 -3.12 -17.05
N ARG A 216 -6.93 -3.25 -16.87
CA ARG A 216 -7.68 -4.43 -17.26
C ARG A 216 -7.54 -4.73 -18.75
N SER A 217 -7.63 -3.71 -19.60
CA SER A 217 -7.49 -3.84 -21.05
C SER A 217 -6.08 -4.28 -21.45
N LEU A 218 -5.05 -3.75 -20.79
CA LEU A 218 -3.65 -4.12 -21.06
C LEU A 218 -3.29 -5.53 -20.56
N LEU A 219 -3.94 -6.01 -19.49
CA LEU A 219 -3.77 -7.38 -19.00
C LEU A 219 -4.55 -8.43 -19.81
N ALA A 220 -5.61 -8.03 -20.51
CA ALA A 220 -6.51 -8.94 -21.22
C ALA A 220 -5.81 -9.88 -22.24
N PRO A 221 -4.82 -9.44 -23.03
CA PRO A 221 -4.09 -10.34 -23.94
C PRO A 221 -3.33 -11.45 -23.20
N TYR A 222 -2.74 -11.14 -22.04
CA TYR A 222 -1.99 -12.10 -21.22
C TYR A 222 -2.91 -13.09 -20.49
N ALA A 223 -4.14 -12.67 -20.21
CA ALA A 223 -5.20 -13.54 -19.70
C ALA A 223 -5.73 -14.54 -20.74
N ALA A 224 -5.48 -14.32 -22.02
CA ALA A 224 -5.89 -15.20 -23.12
C ALA A 224 -4.74 -16.11 -23.60
N ALA A 225 -3.48 -15.68 -23.45
CA ALA A 225 -2.32 -16.45 -23.85
C ALA A 225 -2.03 -17.58 -22.83
N ALA A 226 -2.49 -18.80 -23.14
CA ALA A 226 -2.09 -20.00 -22.43
C ALA A 226 -0.60 -20.29 -22.71
N HIS A 227 0.27 -20.03 -21.74
CA HIS A 227 1.50 -20.82 -21.58
C HIS A 227 1.47 -21.37 -20.15
N PRO A 228 1.15 -22.64 -19.94
CA PRO A 228 1.36 -23.26 -18.65
C PRO A 228 2.87 -23.23 -18.33
N PRO A 229 3.29 -22.96 -17.08
CA PRO A 229 4.65 -23.28 -16.69
C PRO A 229 4.88 -24.78 -16.90
N ALA A 230 6.09 -25.16 -17.32
CA ALA A 230 6.44 -26.54 -17.71
C ALA A 230 6.18 -27.62 -16.62
N ASN A 231 5.84 -27.22 -15.40
CA ASN A 231 5.60 -28.10 -14.24
C ASN A 231 4.39 -27.66 -13.37
N GLY A 232 3.38 -26.98 -13.94
CA GLY A 232 2.15 -26.60 -13.22
C GLY A 232 0.95 -27.45 -13.62
N PRO A 233 -0.10 -27.56 -12.77
CA PRO A 233 -1.30 -28.32 -13.12
C PRO A 233 -1.95 -27.78 -14.39
N ASP A 234 -2.52 -28.67 -15.19
CA ASP A 234 -3.27 -28.36 -16.41
C ASP A 234 -4.41 -27.39 -16.10
N VAL A 235 -4.23 -26.12 -16.44
CA VAL A 235 -5.29 -25.11 -16.36
C VAL A 235 -5.46 -24.49 -17.74
N GLU A 236 -6.48 -24.96 -18.46
CA GLU A 236 -6.97 -24.43 -19.75
C GLU A 236 -7.33 -22.93 -19.73
N ALA A 237 -7.41 -22.31 -18.54
CA ALA A 237 -7.70 -20.89 -18.37
C ALA A 237 -6.43 -20.05 -18.18
N GLY A 238 -6.27 -19.00 -18.99
CA GLY A 238 -5.21 -18.00 -18.82
C GLY A 238 -5.36 -17.20 -17.52
N TRP A 239 -4.27 -16.55 -17.10
CA TRP A 239 -4.19 -15.88 -15.80
C TRP A 239 -5.07 -14.62 -15.73
N ARG A 240 -6.07 -14.62 -14.83
CA ARG A 240 -7.02 -13.51 -14.62
C ARG A 240 -7.02 -13.07 -13.15
N PRO A 241 -6.05 -12.24 -12.72
CA PRO A 241 -6.02 -11.74 -11.35
C PRO A 241 -7.18 -10.78 -11.09
N LYS A 242 -7.63 -10.73 -9.83
CA LYS A 242 -8.53 -9.69 -9.33
C LYS A 242 -7.75 -8.38 -9.17
N LEU A 243 -8.29 -7.28 -9.70
CA LEU A 243 -7.62 -5.99 -9.68
C LEU A 243 -8.08 -5.18 -8.46
N VAL A 244 -7.12 -4.74 -7.64
CA VAL A 244 -7.36 -4.00 -6.41
C VAL A 244 -6.91 -2.55 -6.59
N ALA A 245 -7.83 -1.60 -6.53
CA ALA A 245 -7.48 -0.18 -6.57
C ALA A 245 -7.09 0.33 -5.18
N LYS A 246 -5.91 0.93 -5.04
CA LYS A 246 -5.47 1.53 -3.78
C LYS A 246 -5.94 2.98 -3.70
N ILE A 247 -6.75 3.29 -2.69
CA ILE A 247 -7.27 4.62 -2.40
C ILE A 247 -6.25 5.34 -1.53
N GLU A 248 -5.44 6.18 -2.18
CA GLU A 248 -4.24 6.80 -1.59
C GLU A 248 -4.26 8.34 -1.67
N THR A 249 -5.25 8.96 -2.33
CA THR A 249 -5.31 10.42 -2.53
C THR A 249 -6.72 10.98 -2.31
N SER A 250 -6.81 12.28 -2.04
CA SER A 250 -8.11 12.99 -1.98
C SER A 250 -8.89 12.89 -3.30
N GLU A 251 -8.19 12.84 -4.43
CA GLU A 251 -8.80 12.65 -5.76
C GLU A 251 -9.48 11.29 -5.87
N ALA A 252 -8.79 10.21 -5.45
CA ALA A 252 -9.35 8.87 -5.44
C ALA A 252 -10.62 8.77 -4.56
N VAL A 253 -10.63 9.47 -3.42
CA VAL A 253 -11.82 9.53 -2.55
C VAL A 253 -12.98 10.25 -3.24
N ARG A 254 -12.74 11.36 -3.95
CA ARG A 254 -13.80 12.06 -4.71
C ARG A 254 -14.35 11.20 -5.85
N ASN A 255 -13.48 10.45 -6.50
CA ASN A 255 -13.81 9.56 -7.63
C ASN A 255 -14.17 8.14 -7.17
N ILE A 256 -14.47 7.93 -5.89
CA ILE A 256 -14.60 6.57 -5.32
C ILE A 256 -15.65 5.73 -6.05
N ASP A 257 -16.77 6.33 -6.44
CA ASP A 257 -17.87 5.62 -7.09
C ASP A 257 -17.45 4.98 -8.42
N GLU A 258 -16.82 5.75 -9.30
CA GLU A 258 -16.36 5.24 -10.59
C GLU A 258 -15.18 4.25 -10.44
N ILE A 259 -14.34 4.43 -9.41
CA ILE A 259 -13.26 3.48 -9.10
C ILE A 259 -13.84 2.14 -8.66
N LEU A 260 -14.86 2.16 -7.80
CA LEU A 260 -15.55 0.95 -7.33
C LEU A 260 -16.16 0.19 -8.53
N ASP A 261 -16.83 0.89 -9.44
CA ASP A 261 -17.46 0.27 -10.62
C ASP A 261 -16.44 -0.38 -11.58
N ALA A 262 -15.18 0.06 -11.57
CA ALA A 262 -14.10 -0.46 -12.43
C ALA A 262 -13.16 -1.47 -11.75
N SER A 263 -13.31 -1.69 -10.44
CA SER A 263 -12.39 -2.50 -9.62
C SER A 263 -13.02 -3.80 -9.12
N ASP A 264 -12.21 -4.83 -8.91
CA ASP A 264 -12.70 -6.06 -8.26
C ASP A 264 -12.72 -5.92 -6.73
N LEU A 265 -11.76 -5.17 -6.18
CA LEU A 265 -11.65 -4.81 -4.76
C LEU A 265 -11.03 -3.41 -4.64
N VAL A 266 -11.19 -2.78 -3.48
CA VAL A 266 -10.45 -1.57 -3.13
C VAL A 266 -9.64 -1.74 -1.84
N LEU A 267 -8.51 -1.06 -1.76
CA LEU A 267 -7.64 -1.05 -0.58
C LEU A 267 -7.50 0.40 -0.12
N PHE A 268 -8.07 0.72 1.05
CA PHE A 268 -7.95 2.02 1.68
C PHE A 268 -6.62 2.11 2.43
N ALA A 269 -5.66 2.83 1.86
CA ALA A 269 -4.30 2.91 2.34
C ALA A 269 -4.11 4.14 3.23
N ARG A 270 -4.31 3.94 4.55
CA ARG A 270 -4.33 5.04 5.53
C ARG A 270 -3.02 5.83 5.57
N GLY A 271 -1.88 5.16 5.55
CA GLY A 271 -0.57 5.80 5.61
C GLY A 271 -0.35 6.79 4.47
N ASP A 272 -0.58 6.36 3.23
CA ASP A 272 -0.44 7.24 2.07
C ASP A 272 -1.52 8.33 2.04
N LEU A 273 -2.79 7.99 2.32
CA LEU A 273 -3.87 8.96 2.28
C LEU A 273 -3.74 10.04 3.36
N ALA A 274 -3.24 9.71 4.55
CA ALA A 274 -2.97 10.68 5.62
C ALA A 274 -1.92 11.73 5.23
N ILE A 275 -1.09 11.42 4.23
CA ILE A 275 -0.07 12.32 3.70
C ILE A 275 -0.58 13.08 2.47
N GLN A 276 -1.36 12.40 1.61
CA GLN A 276 -1.88 12.93 0.34
C GLN A 276 -3.21 13.68 0.48
N ALA A 277 -3.71 13.81 1.70
CA ALA A 277 -4.96 14.48 2.03
C ALA A 277 -4.85 15.15 3.40
N PRO A 278 -5.74 16.10 3.72
CA PRO A 278 -5.84 16.63 5.08
C PRO A 278 -6.07 15.48 6.07
N TYR A 279 -5.11 15.22 6.95
CA TYR A 279 -5.09 14.05 7.82
C TYR A 279 -6.27 14.04 8.80
N GLU A 280 -6.81 15.20 9.15
CA GLU A 280 -8.01 15.37 9.97
C GLU A 280 -9.28 14.79 9.32
N LEU A 281 -9.28 14.62 7.98
CA LEU A 281 -10.38 14.03 7.24
C LEU A 281 -10.25 12.51 7.09
N LEU A 282 -9.13 11.90 7.49
CA LEU A 282 -8.83 10.48 7.24
C LEU A 282 -9.95 9.54 7.72
N GLY A 283 -10.45 9.77 8.95
CA GLY A 283 -11.53 8.98 9.52
C GLY A 283 -12.87 9.14 8.77
N ILE A 284 -13.14 10.35 8.26
CA ILE A 284 -14.33 10.65 7.46
C ILE A 284 -14.23 9.93 6.11
N TYR A 285 -13.07 10.03 5.44
CA TYR A 285 -12.83 9.36 4.17
C TYR A 285 -12.92 7.85 4.28
N GLN A 286 -12.40 7.25 5.35
CA GLN A 286 -12.52 5.81 5.55
C GLN A 286 -13.99 5.38 5.64
N LYS A 287 -14.79 6.07 6.47
CA LYS A 287 -16.21 5.75 6.62
C LYS A 287 -16.98 5.95 5.32
N HIS A 288 -16.67 7.03 4.59
CA HIS A 288 -17.25 7.29 3.29
C HIS A 288 -16.93 6.15 2.30
N VAL A 289 -15.66 5.80 2.13
CA VAL A 289 -15.23 4.76 1.18
C VAL A 289 -15.83 3.40 1.53
N VAL A 290 -15.80 3.00 2.81
CA VAL A 290 -16.40 1.72 3.24
C VAL A 290 -17.90 1.69 2.96
N ALA A 291 -18.63 2.77 3.26
CA ALA A 291 -20.07 2.85 2.98
C ALA A 291 -20.38 2.76 1.48
N ARG A 292 -19.63 3.49 0.63
CA ARG A 292 -19.81 3.45 -0.83
C ARG A 292 -19.47 2.09 -1.43
N ALA A 293 -18.44 1.43 -0.90
CA ALA A 293 -18.03 0.09 -1.33
C ALA A 293 -19.08 -0.96 -0.96
N ARG A 294 -19.60 -0.92 0.28
CA ARG A 294 -20.68 -1.80 0.74
C ARG A 294 -21.96 -1.63 -0.07
N ALA A 295 -22.33 -0.40 -0.42
CA ALA A 295 -23.51 -0.13 -1.24
C ALA A 295 -23.41 -0.70 -2.68
N ARG A 296 -22.23 -1.13 -3.11
CA ARG A 296 -21.94 -1.71 -4.44
C ARG A 296 -21.47 -3.16 -4.37
N ASP A 297 -21.50 -3.77 -3.19
CA ASP A 297 -20.94 -5.11 -2.95
C ASP A 297 -19.46 -5.26 -3.37
N VAL A 298 -18.70 -4.16 -3.34
CA VAL A 298 -17.26 -4.17 -3.65
C VAL A 298 -16.48 -4.38 -2.34
N PRO A 299 -15.65 -5.44 -2.22
CA PRO A 299 -14.82 -5.67 -1.06
C PRO A 299 -13.84 -4.51 -0.79
N VAL A 300 -13.77 -4.07 0.47
CA VAL A 300 -12.82 -3.05 0.93
C VAL A 300 -11.83 -3.61 1.95
N ILE A 301 -10.54 -3.47 1.67
CA ILE A 301 -9.45 -3.78 2.58
C ILE A 301 -8.99 -2.50 3.25
N ILE A 302 -8.82 -2.50 4.57
CA ILE A 302 -8.22 -1.38 5.29
C ILE A 302 -6.79 -1.72 5.64
N ALA A 303 -5.85 -0.84 5.27
CA ALA A 303 -4.42 -1.11 5.40
C ALA A 303 -3.72 -0.09 6.31
N THR A 304 -2.52 -0.50 6.77
CA THR A 304 -1.52 0.26 7.55
C THR A 304 -1.95 0.66 8.96
N GLN A 305 -1.03 0.51 9.93
CA GLN A 305 -1.20 0.92 11.34
C GLN A 305 -2.45 0.33 12.01
N VAL A 306 -2.73 -0.95 11.75
CA VAL A 306 -3.88 -1.64 12.38
C VAL A 306 -3.50 -2.12 13.77
N LEU A 307 -2.29 -2.68 13.91
CA LEU A 307 -1.76 -3.24 15.16
C LEU A 307 -0.26 -2.92 15.31
N GLU A 308 0.17 -1.72 14.95
CA GLU A 308 1.59 -1.34 14.90
C GLU A 308 2.31 -1.53 16.24
N THR A 309 1.66 -1.27 17.38
CA THR A 309 2.33 -1.45 18.68
C THR A 309 2.62 -2.89 19.05
N THR A 310 1.98 -3.88 18.40
CA THR A 310 2.30 -5.30 18.60
C THR A 310 3.72 -5.67 18.16
N MET A 311 4.38 -4.80 17.38
CA MET A 311 5.79 -4.94 17.02
C MET A 311 6.73 -4.74 18.21
N THR A 312 6.30 -4.03 19.25
CA THR A 312 7.15 -3.66 20.40
C THR A 312 6.52 -3.99 21.76
N ARG A 313 5.23 -4.38 21.78
CA ARG A 313 4.46 -4.63 23.01
C ARG A 313 3.59 -5.87 22.86
N TYR A 314 3.34 -6.54 23.98
CA TYR A 314 2.37 -7.63 24.02
C TYR A 314 0.94 -7.09 23.90
N VAL A 315 0.49 -6.27 24.85
CA VAL A 315 -0.87 -5.71 24.76
C VAL A 315 -0.89 -4.54 23.76
N PRO A 316 -1.67 -4.61 22.66
CA PRO A 316 -1.82 -3.48 21.73
C PRO A 316 -2.47 -2.28 22.42
N ASN A 317 -2.30 -1.10 21.85
CA ASN A 317 -2.93 0.10 22.39
C ASN A 317 -4.46 -0.02 22.31
N ARG A 318 -5.16 0.57 23.29
CA ARG A 318 -6.64 0.60 23.30
C ARG A 318 -7.21 1.19 22.00
N SER A 319 -6.53 2.19 21.44
CA SER A 319 -6.89 2.80 20.16
C SER A 319 -6.86 1.80 19.00
N GLU A 320 -5.87 0.90 18.94
CA GLU A 320 -5.73 -0.11 17.88
C GLU A 320 -6.76 -1.23 18.02
N VAL A 321 -7.04 -1.66 19.26
CA VAL A 321 -8.11 -2.63 19.53
C VAL A 321 -9.46 -2.06 19.10
N LEU A 322 -9.77 -0.83 19.51
CA LEU A 322 -11.01 -0.15 19.15
C LEU A 322 -11.09 0.12 17.64
N ASP A 323 -9.99 0.50 17.01
CA ASP A 323 -9.92 0.69 15.56
C ASP A 323 -10.29 -0.61 14.84
N LEU A 324 -9.56 -1.72 15.08
CA LEU A 324 -9.86 -3.00 14.46
C LEU A 324 -11.29 -3.47 14.74
N THR A 325 -11.79 -3.32 15.97
CA THR A 325 -13.20 -3.61 16.28
C THR A 325 -14.16 -2.80 15.41
N ASN A 326 -13.93 -1.50 15.26
CA ASN A 326 -14.76 -0.65 14.43
C ASN A 326 -14.65 -0.99 12.94
N LEU A 327 -13.47 -1.39 12.44
CA LEU A 327 -13.31 -1.83 11.05
C LEU A 327 -14.18 -3.04 10.74
N VAL A 328 -14.23 -4.02 11.65
CA VAL A 328 -15.08 -5.21 11.53
C VAL A 328 -16.56 -4.80 11.53
N LEU A 329 -16.98 -3.95 12.49
CA LEU A 329 -18.37 -3.49 12.61
C LEU A 329 -18.84 -2.59 11.45
N ASP A 330 -17.94 -1.77 10.91
CA ASP A 330 -18.19 -0.94 9.73
C ASP A 330 -18.27 -1.81 8.45
N GLY A 331 -17.91 -3.10 8.52
CA GLY A 331 -18.07 -4.07 7.44
C GLY A 331 -16.91 -4.10 6.46
N ALA A 332 -15.68 -3.85 6.92
CA ALA A 332 -14.49 -4.08 6.10
C ALA A 332 -14.41 -5.56 5.68
N TRP A 333 -14.08 -5.81 4.41
CA TRP A 333 -13.88 -7.17 3.91
C TRP A 333 -12.60 -7.80 4.47
N GLY A 334 -11.58 -6.98 4.70
CA GLY A 334 -10.34 -7.44 5.30
C GLY A 334 -9.48 -6.32 5.88
N VAL A 335 -8.49 -6.73 6.65
CA VAL A 335 -7.47 -5.84 7.21
C VAL A 335 -6.09 -6.30 6.76
N LEU A 336 -5.24 -5.34 6.40
CA LEU A 336 -3.90 -5.60 5.93
C LEU A 336 -2.87 -5.18 6.96
N LEU A 337 -2.14 -6.17 7.47
CA LEU A 337 -0.98 -6.00 8.33
C LEU A 337 0.26 -5.78 7.45
N ALA A 338 0.86 -4.59 7.57
CA ALA A 338 1.89 -4.08 6.68
C ALA A 338 3.28 -4.28 7.29
N LYS A 339 3.79 -3.27 8.00
CA LYS A 339 5.09 -3.35 8.70
C LYS A 339 5.04 -4.40 9.81
N GLU A 340 3.87 -4.55 10.42
CA GLU A 340 3.58 -5.47 11.53
C GLU A 340 4.05 -6.90 11.24
N THR A 341 3.84 -7.40 10.02
CA THR A 341 4.20 -8.77 9.61
C THR A 341 5.41 -8.85 8.69
N SER A 342 5.98 -7.72 8.24
CA SER A 342 7.05 -7.70 7.23
C SER A 342 8.41 -7.25 7.75
N ALA A 343 8.44 -6.50 8.85
CA ALA A 343 9.67 -6.08 9.52
C ALA A 343 10.24 -7.19 10.41
N PRO A 344 11.54 -7.13 10.78
CA PRO A 344 12.13 -8.05 11.76
C PRO A 344 11.38 -7.99 13.11
N GLY A 345 11.35 -9.11 13.83
CA GLY A 345 10.67 -9.23 15.11
C GLY A 345 9.82 -10.49 15.18
N ASN A 346 8.61 -10.38 15.75
CA ASN A 346 7.64 -11.47 15.79
C ASN A 346 6.48 -11.19 14.81
N PRO A 347 6.61 -11.56 13.52
CA PRO A 347 5.59 -11.28 12.51
C PRO A 347 4.32 -12.13 12.65
N VAL A 348 4.36 -13.19 13.48
CA VAL A 348 3.21 -14.07 13.74
C VAL A 348 2.25 -13.43 14.74
N TYR A 349 2.80 -12.72 15.73
CA TYR A 349 2.01 -12.17 16.83
C TYR A 349 0.90 -11.18 16.41
N PRO A 350 1.13 -10.20 15.51
CA PRO A 350 0.09 -9.30 15.05
C PRO A 350 -1.09 -10.04 14.38
N VAL A 351 -0.82 -11.12 13.65
CA VAL A 351 -1.84 -11.96 13.00
C VAL A 351 -2.71 -12.64 14.06
N THR A 352 -2.08 -13.27 15.07
CA THR A 352 -2.79 -13.89 16.19
C THR A 352 -3.66 -12.89 16.95
N VAL A 353 -3.15 -11.68 17.19
CA VAL A 353 -3.91 -10.61 17.87
C VAL A 353 -5.10 -10.17 17.02
N ALA A 354 -4.90 -9.93 15.71
CA ALA A 354 -5.97 -9.58 14.79
C ALA A 354 -7.07 -10.64 14.77
N LYS A 355 -6.67 -11.92 14.63
CA LYS A 355 -7.59 -13.06 14.63
C LYS A 355 -8.42 -13.12 15.91
N ARG A 356 -7.78 -12.98 17.09
CA ARG A 356 -8.49 -12.95 18.38
C ARG A 356 -9.52 -11.83 18.46
N ILE A 357 -9.16 -10.62 18.04
CA ILE A 357 -10.08 -9.47 18.08
C ILE A 357 -11.25 -9.70 17.12
N ILE A 358 -10.97 -10.09 15.87
CA ILE A 358 -12.00 -10.38 14.85
C ILE A 358 -12.97 -11.45 15.33
N ASP A 359 -12.46 -12.56 15.88
CA ASP A 359 -13.29 -13.66 16.39
C ASP A 359 -14.21 -13.21 17.52
N GLN A 360 -13.73 -12.37 18.44
CA GLN A 360 -14.58 -11.83 19.51
C GLN A 360 -15.67 -10.90 18.99
N VAL A 361 -15.36 -10.05 18.01
CA VAL A 361 -16.37 -9.18 17.40
C VAL A 361 -17.43 -10.01 16.68
N VAL A 362 -17.03 -11.02 15.89
CA VAL A 362 -17.97 -11.91 15.20
C VAL A 362 -18.82 -12.71 16.20
N ALA A 363 -18.21 -13.26 17.25
CA ALA A 363 -18.90 -14.02 18.28
C ALA A 363 -19.86 -13.18 19.13
N SER A 364 -19.61 -11.87 19.27
CA SER A 364 -20.47 -10.96 20.03
C SER A 364 -21.87 -10.81 19.44
N GLY A 365 -22.06 -11.14 18.16
CA GLY A 365 -23.34 -10.97 17.47
C GLY A 365 -23.78 -9.52 17.30
N LEU A 366 -22.92 -8.55 17.61
CA LEU A 366 -23.23 -7.13 17.43
C LEU A 366 -23.58 -6.86 15.96
N PRO A 367 -24.70 -6.18 15.69
CA PRO A 367 -25.06 -5.85 14.33
C PRO A 367 -23.97 -4.95 13.73
N GLY A 368 -23.56 -5.27 12.51
CA GLY A 368 -22.83 -4.29 11.71
C GLY A 368 -23.69 -3.05 11.50
N LYS A 369 -23.08 -1.89 11.24
CA LYS A 369 -23.89 -0.68 10.99
C LYS A 369 -24.90 -0.92 9.87
N PRO A 370 -26.17 -0.50 10.06
CA PRO A 370 -27.17 -0.54 9.00
C PRO A 370 -26.72 0.31 7.81
N SER A 371 -26.98 -0.20 6.61
CA SER A 371 -26.67 0.42 5.31
C SER A 371 -27.40 1.73 5.10
#